data_AF-A0ABD3JQ61-F1
#
_entry.id   AF-A0ABD3JQ61-F1
#
_cell.length_a   1.000
_cell.length_b   1.000
_cell.length_c   1.000
_cell.angle_alpha   90.00
_cell.angle_beta   90.00
_cell.angle_gamma   90.00
#
_symmetry.space_group_name_H-M   'P 1'
#
loop_
_entity.id
_entity.type
_entity.pdbx_description
1 polymer ?
#
loop_
_entity_poly.entity_id
_entity_poly.type
_entity_poly.pdbx_seq_one_letter_code
_entity_poly.pdbx_strand_id
1 'polypeptide(L)'
;MERIPNIEVLEGEMRRISLATTTIDREGMDLRMAAAKQFVEDYYKTFVANRADLVNLYREESFVFFEGQTIQGKEAIVAKLTSIQQCRYKITDLDCVPGVAPGVVLVMVSGYMWLDGKPDVISHRFQLMPAPEGSFYVAQQVWMHMTCAFNQRYFISNQRSLISPMPSLASPVPIVSLLCAIHFQKSETLKFLWFSSCYSETKGD
;
A
#
# COMPACT_ATOMS: atom_id res chain seq x y z
N MET A 1 -8.04 -24.67 28.39
CA MET A 1 -7.36 -25.12 27.15
C MET A 1 -8.42 -25.12 26.07
N GLU A 2 -8.56 -24.02 25.32
CA GLU A 2 -9.54 -23.95 24.23
C GLU A 2 -9.13 -24.94 23.14
N ARG A 3 -10.08 -25.81 22.74
CA ARG A 3 -9.85 -26.78 21.68
C ARG A 3 -9.79 -26.04 20.35
N ILE A 4 -8.68 -26.21 19.63
CA ILE A 4 -8.54 -25.73 18.27
C ILE A 4 -9.68 -26.33 17.44
N PRO A 5 -10.48 -25.53 16.72
CA PRO A 5 -11.58 -26.02 15.91
C PRO A 5 -11.09 -26.97 14.82
N ASN A 6 -11.90 -27.99 14.51
CA ASN A 6 -11.56 -28.98 13.49
C ASN A 6 -11.55 -28.35 12.09
N ILE A 7 -10.76 -28.88 11.16
CA ILE A 7 -10.57 -28.33 9.80
C ILE A 7 -11.90 -28.15 9.07
N GLU A 8 -12.84 -29.08 9.19
CA GLU A 8 -14.17 -28.99 8.58
C GLU A 8 -14.98 -27.78 9.07
N VAL A 9 -14.78 -27.36 10.33
CA VAL A 9 -15.43 -26.17 10.91
C VAL A 9 -14.83 -24.92 10.28
N LEU A 10 -13.50 -24.85 10.17
CA LEU A 10 -12.78 -23.74 9.55
C LEU A 10 -13.11 -23.61 8.05
N GLU A 11 -13.19 -24.74 7.34
CA GLU A 11 -13.61 -24.77 5.94
C GLU A 11 -15.06 -24.35 5.76
N GLY A 12 -15.95 -24.76 6.67
CA GLY A 12 -17.35 -24.33 6.69
C GLY A 12 -17.51 -22.84 6.94
N GLU A 13 -16.72 -22.27 7.85
CA GLU A 13 -16.66 -20.84 8.13
C GLU A 13 -16.06 -20.06 6.95
N MET A 14 -14.95 -20.52 6.37
CA MET A 14 -14.39 -19.94 5.15
C MET A 14 -15.38 -19.95 3.99
N ARG A 15 -16.11 -21.05 3.81
CA ARG A 15 -17.12 -21.17 2.75
C ARG A 15 -18.31 -20.24 3.00
N ARG A 16 -18.72 -20.06 4.25
CA ARG A 16 -19.75 -19.07 4.65
C ARG A 16 -19.28 -17.62 4.45
N ILE A 17 -18.04 -17.30 4.83
CA ILE A 17 -17.44 -15.97 4.60
C ILE A 17 -17.34 -15.69 3.09
N SER A 18 -16.91 -16.69 2.31
CA SER A 18 -16.87 -16.61 0.84
C SER A 18 -18.26 -16.36 0.24
N LEU A 19 -19.28 -17.10 0.68
CA LEU A 19 -20.66 -16.97 0.21
C LEU A 19 -21.30 -15.63 0.63
N ALA A 20 -21.02 -15.15 1.85
CA ALA A 20 -21.45 -13.83 2.33
C ALA A 20 -20.78 -12.68 1.56
N THR A 21 -19.56 -12.90 1.06
CA THR A 21 -18.86 -11.93 0.20
C THR A 21 -19.41 -11.95 -1.23
N THR A 22 -19.86 -13.11 -1.74
CA THR A 22 -20.41 -13.26 -3.11
C THR A 22 -21.89 -12.91 -3.23
N THR A 23 -22.63 -12.79 -2.14
CA THR A 23 -24.03 -12.32 -2.14
C THR A 23 -24.14 -10.80 -2.25
N ILE A 24 -23.03 -10.08 -2.17
CA ILE A 24 -22.90 -8.70 -2.63
C ILE A 24 -22.62 -8.78 -4.13
N ASP A 25 -23.54 -8.26 -4.93
CA ASP A 25 -23.38 -8.10 -6.37
C ASP A 25 -22.04 -7.42 -6.69
N ARG A 26 -21.33 -7.92 -7.73
CA ARG A 26 -20.03 -7.36 -8.14
C ARG A 26 -20.11 -5.85 -8.36
N GLU A 27 -21.24 -5.38 -8.90
CA GLU A 27 -21.54 -3.97 -9.11
C GLU A 27 -21.65 -3.17 -7.80
N GLY A 28 -22.36 -3.69 -6.79
CA GLY A 28 -22.43 -3.08 -5.45
C GLY A 28 -21.08 -3.06 -4.72
N MET A 29 -20.21 -4.05 -4.97
CA MET A 29 -18.83 -4.03 -4.48
C MET A 29 -18.02 -2.91 -5.15
N ASP A 30 -18.08 -2.79 -6.47
CA ASP A 30 -17.35 -1.78 -7.23
C ASP A 30 -17.79 -0.36 -6.82
N LEU A 31 -19.10 -0.13 -6.65
CA LEU A 31 -19.63 1.14 -6.14
C LEU A 31 -19.10 1.48 -4.75
N ARG A 32 -19.02 0.49 -3.85
CA ARG A 32 -18.45 0.69 -2.50
C ARG A 32 -16.98 1.03 -2.55
N MET A 33 -16.19 0.37 -3.40
CA MET A 33 -14.77 0.68 -3.57
C MET A 33 -14.57 2.09 -4.12
N ALA A 34 -15.39 2.51 -5.08
CA ALA A 34 -15.36 3.88 -5.61
C ALA A 34 -15.69 4.93 -4.52
N ALA A 35 -16.69 4.68 -3.69
CA ALA A 35 -17.05 5.55 -2.57
C ALA A 35 -15.94 5.61 -1.50
N ALA A 36 -15.31 4.49 -1.18
CA ALA A 36 -14.18 4.43 -0.25
C ALA A 36 -12.95 5.20 -0.77
N LYS A 37 -12.67 5.08 -2.07
CA LYS A 37 -11.62 5.85 -2.73
C LYS A 37 -11.89 7.35 -2.64
N GLN A 38 -13.09 7.78 -2.99
CA GLN A 38 -13.50 9.19 -2.87
C GLN A 38 -13.37 9.71 -1.43
N PHE A 39 -13.81 8.91 -0.45
CA PHE A 39 -13.69 9.23 0.98
C PHE A 39 -12.24 9.51 1.38
N VAL A 40 -11.29 8.66 0.96
CA VAL A 40 -9.87 8.81 1.30
C VAL A 40 -9.23 9.98 0.54
N GLU A 41 -9.63 10.25 -0.71
CA GLU A 41 -9.19 11.44 -1.42
C GLU A 41 -9.63 12.73 -0.70
N ASP A 42 -10.88 12.78 -0.22
CA ASP A 42 -11.40 13.92 0.53
C ASP A 42 -10.77 14.03 1.93
N TYR A 43 -10.42 12.90 2.55
CA TYR A 43 -9.59 12.87 3.75
C TYR A 43 -8.28 13.62 3.54
N TYR A 44 -7.52 13.33 2.46
CA TYR A 44 -6.24 14.01 2.22
C TYR A 44 -6.39 15.48 1.84
N LYS A 45 -7.45 15.86 1.11
CA LYS A 45 -7.76 17.28 0.84
C LYS A 45 -7.97 18.04 2.16
N THR A 46 -8.76 17.46 3.06
CA THR A 46 -9.04 18.02 4.38
C THR A 46 -7.78 18.00 5.26
N PHE A 47 -6.97 16.94 5.20
CA PHE A 47 -5.72 16.81 5.93
C PHE A 47 -4.71 17.92 5.59
N VAL A 48 -4.68 18.37 4.33
CA VAL A 48 -3.83 19.48 3.89
C VAL A 48 -4.46 20.83 4.22
N ALA A 49 -5.77 20.99 4.04
CA ALA A 49 -6.47 22.26 4.21
C ALA A 49 -6.72 22.63 5.68
N ASN A 50 -7.34 21.73 6.46
CA ASN A 50 -7.66 21.93 7.86
C ASN A 50 -7.82 20.58 8.60
N ARG A 51 -6.77 20.17 9.32
CA ARG A 51 -6.76 18.89 10.05
C ARG A 51 -7.76 18.80 11.19
N ALA A 52 -8.20 19.93 11.73
CA ALA A 52 -9.19 19.95 12.82
C ALA A 52 -10.54 19.39 12.35
N ASP A 53 -10.88 19.56 11.06
CA ASP A 53 -12.16 19.11 10.50
C ASP A 53 -12.24 17.59 10.34
N LEU A 54 -11.10 16.88 10.45
CA LEU A 54 -11.05 15.42 10.40
C LEU A 54 -11.71 14.74 11.60
N VAL A 55 -12.02 15.47 12.67
CA VAL A 55 -12.64 14.92 13.89
C VAL A 55 -13.91 14.14 13.63
N ASN A 56 -14.69 14.57 12.63
CA ASN A 56 -15.95 13.92 12.28
C ASN A 56 -15.77 12.58 11.53
N LEU A 57 -14.55 12.29 11.07
CA LEU A 57 -14.23 11.04 10.36
C LEU A 57 -13.80 9.91 11.31
N TYR A 58 -13.59 10.22 12.59
CA TYR A 58 -13.21 9.28 13.63
C TYR A 58 -14.31 9.17 14.70
N ARG A 59 -14.30 8.06 15.45
CA ARG A 59 -15.19 7.77 16.57
C ARG A 59 -14.37 7.52 17.84
N GLU A 60 -15.04 7.28 18.98
CA GLU A 60 -14.34 7.01 20.25
C GLU A 60 -13.59 5.68 20.24
N GLU A 61 -14.15 4.70 19.53
CA GLU A 61 -13.55 3.39 19.31
C GLU A 61 -12.45 3.39 18.25
N SER A 62 -12.29 4.49 17.50
CA SER A 62 -11.25 4.60 16.49
C SER A 62 -9.88 4.63 17.13
N PHE A 63 -8.89 4.05 16.46
CA PHE A 63 -7.50 4.18 16.85
C PHE A 63 -6.55 4.37 15.68
N VAL A 64 -5.49 5.14 15.93
CA VAL A 64 -4.39 5.39 15.00
C VAL A 64 -3.12 4.82 15.60
N PHE A 65 -2.40 4.02 14.83
CA PHE A 65 -1.02 3.65 15.14
C PHE A 65 -0.08 4.61 14.43
N PHE A 66 0.68 5.39 15.20
CA PHE A 66 1.60 6.40 14.70
C PHE A 66 2.98 6.22 15.34
N GLU A 67 3.99 5.85 14.54
CA GLU A 67 5.40 5.75 14.96
C GLU A 67 5.65 4.95 16.26
N GLY A 68 4.96 3.83 16.44
CA GLY A 68 5.12 2.98 17.62
C GLY A 68 4.15 3.27 18.76
N GLN A 69 3.28 4.27 18.61
CA GLN A 69 2.26 4.62 19.61
C GLN A 69 0.85 4.38 19.07
N THR A 70 0.00 3.77 19.89
CA THR A 70 -1.44 3.66 19.62
C THR A 70 -2.16 4.82 20.29
N ILE A 71 -2.97 5.54 19.51
CA ILE A 71 -3.75 6.70 19.95
C ILE A 71 -5.21 6.37 19.70
N GLN A 72 -6.02 6.38 20.75
CA GLN A 72 -7.44 6.02 20.70
C GLN A 72 -8.31 7.23 20.99
N GLY A 73 -9.47 7.29 20.34
CA GLY A 73 -10.47 8.35 20.52
C GLY A 73 -10.28 9.51 19.56
N LYS A 74 -11.38 10.03 19.01
CA LYS A 74 -11.38 11.02 17.92
C LYS A 74 -10.65 12.30 18.29
N GLU A 75 -10.81 12.82 19.52
CA GLU A 75 -10.14 14.05 19.96
C GLU A 75 -8.63 13.85 20.07
N ALA A 76 -8.18 12.74 20.66
CA ALA A 76 -6.76 12.43 20.81
C ALA A 76 -6.10 12.21 19.44
N ILE A 77 -6.81 11.53 18.53
CA ILE A 77 -6.37 11.35 17.15
C ILE A 77 -6.18 12.70 16.47
N VAL A 78 -7.19 13.57 16.46
CA VAL A 78 -7.11 14.87 15.77
C VAL A 78 -6.07 15.78 16.38
N ALA A 79 -5.92 15.76 17.71
CA ALA A 79 -4.84 16.46 18.39
C ALA A 79 -3.47 15.98 17.88
N LYS A 80 -3.27 14.67 17.73
CA LYS A 80 -2.05 14.13 17.12
C LYS A 80 -1.89 14.56 15.67
N LEU A 81 -2.91 14.42 14.83
CA LEU A 81 -2.82 14.81 13.41
C LEU A 81 -2.49 16.30 13.25
N THR A 82 -3.04 17.15 14.12
CA THR A 82 -2.78 18.59 14.14
C THR A 82 -1.36 18.93 14.61
N SER A 83 -0.76 18.08 15.48
CA SER A 83 0.63 18.24 15.95
C SER A 83 1.68 17.97 14.87
N ILE A 84 1.31 17.28 13.77
CA ILE A 84 2.21 17.04 12.65
C ILE A 84 2.49 18.38 11.97
N GLN A 85 3.73 18.67 11.61
CA GLN A 85 4.05 19.91 10.89
C GLN A 85 3.31 19.98 9.55
N GLN A 86 3.08 21.18 9.02
CA GLN A 86 2.53 21.29 7.66
C GLN A 86 3.52 20.69 6.68
N CYS A 87 3.07 19.69 5.94
CA CYS A 87 3.86 18.98 4.95
C CYS A 87 3.06 18.87 3.66
N ARG A 88 3.78 18.85 2.53
CA ARG A 88 3.18 18.59 1.23
C ARG A 88 2.96 17.08 1.11
N TYR A 89 1.81 16.69 0.56
CA TYR A 89 1.51 15.29 0.23
C TYR A 89 1.34 15.13 -1.26
N LYS A 90 1.81 13.99 -1.76
CA LYS A 90 1.50 13.51 -3.11
C LYS A 90 1.16 12.04 -3.03
N ILE A 91 -0.11 11.71 -3.23
CA ILE A 91 -0.57 10.33 -3.35
C ILE A 91 -0.18 9.82 -4.73
N THR A 92 0.45 8.65 -4.80
CA THR A 92 0.80 7.99 -6.06
C THR A 92 -0.11 6.81 -6.35
N ASP A 93 -0.51 6.10 -5.29
CA ASP A 93 -1.33 4.92 -5.41
C ASP A 93 -2.35 4.86 -4.27
N LEU A 94 -3.54 4.36 -4.62
CA LEU A 94 -4.67 4.21 -3.72
C LEU A 94 -5.49 3.02 -4.19
N ASP A 95 -5.40 1.95 -3.40
CA ASP A 95 -6.12 0.71 -3.63
C ASP A 95 -7.15 0.48 -2.52
N CYS A 96 -8.34 0.03 -2.92
CA CYS A 96 -9.41 -0.37 -2.02
C CYS A 96 -9.67 -1.87 -2.19
N VAL A 97 -9.74 -2.60 -1.08
CA VAL A 97 -10.10 -4.01 -1.07
C VAL A 97 -11.21 -4.27 -0.04
N PRO A 98 -12.12 -5.21 -0.30
CA PRO A 98 -13.13 -5.58 0.69
C PRO A 98 -12.48 -6.14 1.96
N GLY A 99 -13.00 -5.72 3.10
CA GLY A 99 -12.66 -6.32 4.39
C GLY A 99 -13.35 -7.67 4.60
N VAL A 100 -12.91 -8.39 5.62
CA VAL A 100 -13.49 -9.70 5.99
C VAL A 100 -14.90 -9.59 6.57
N ALA A 101 -15.24 -8.44 7.16
CA ALA A 101 -16.55 -8.18 7.73
C ALA A 101 -17.44 -7.43 6.73
N PRO A 102 -18.77 -7.66 6.73
CA PRO A 102 -19.68 -6.99 5.80
C PRO A 102 -19.58 -5.47 5.87
N GLY A 103 -19.48 -4.83 4.69
CA GLY A 103 -19.42 -3.38 4.56
C GLY A 103 -18.06 -2.75 4.87
N VAL A 104 -17.11 -3.50 5.44
CA VAL A 104 -15.76 -3.00 5.73
C VAL A 104 -14.95 -2.87 4.45
N VAL A 105 -14.18 -1.79 4.34
CA VAL A 105 -13.23 -1.57 3.25
C VAL A 105 -11.85 -1.32 3.84
N LEU A 106 -10.85 -2.02 3.33
CA LEU A 106 -9.45 -1.75 3.62
C LEU A 106 -8.90 -0.89 2.49
N VAL A 107 -8.30 0.24 2.84
CA VAL A 107 -7.68 1.15 1.87
C VAL A 107 -6.18 1.22 2.16
N MET A 108 -5.38 1.02 1.13
CA MET A 108 -3.93 1.19 1.19
C MET A 108 -3.55 2.38 0.32
N VAL A 109 -2.76 3.27 0.90
CA VAL A 109 -2.34 4.52 0.25
C VAL A 109 -0.83 4.58 0.29
N SER A 110 -0.23 4.83 -0.86
CA SER A 110 1.21 5.04 -0.99
C SER A 110 1.49 6.36 -1.66
N GLY A 111 2.61 6.99 -1.29
CA GLY A 111 3.00 8.25 -1.88
C GLY A 111 4.21 8.87 -1.23
N TYR A 112 4.26 10.20 -1.34
CA TYR A 112 5.35 11.01 -0.82
C TYR A 112 4.83 12.09 0.12
N MET A 113 5.57 12.33 1.18
CA MET A 113 5.37 13.44 2.11
C MET A 113 6.66 14.27 2.17
N TRP A 114 6.56 15.60 2.16
CA TRP A 114 7.73 16.47 2.31
C TRP A 114 7.74 17.10 3.70
N LEU A 115 8.70 16.68 4.52
CA LEU A 115 9.04 17.32 5.79
C LEU A 115 10.33 18.12 5.59
N ASP A 116 10.33 19.40 5.96
CA ASP A 116 11.48 20.32 5.80
C ASP A 116 12.09 20.32 4.38
N GLY A 117 11.24 20.15 3.35
CA GLY A 117 11.65 20.12 1.95
C GLY A 117 12.28 18.81 1.47
N LYS A 118 12.40 17.79 2.32
CA LYS A 118 12.90 16.45 1.93
C LYS A 118 11.74 15.48 1.70
N PRO A 119 11.67 14.78 0.55
CA PRO A 119 10.65 13.77 0.33
C PRO A 119 10.95 12.53 1.18
N ASP A 120 9.91 12.01 1.81
CA ASP A 120 9.89 10.68 2.40
C ASP A 120 8.74 9.85 1.82
N VAL A 121 8.93 8.54 1.77
CA VAL A 121 7.93 7.60 1.27
C VAL A 121 6.98 7.28 2.41
N ILE A 122 5.69 7.36 2.12
CA ILE A 122 4.64 7.04 3.10
C ILE A 122 3.83 5.85 2.61
N SER A 123 3.42 5.02 3.56
CA SER A 123 2.39 4.01 3.36
C SER A 123 1.38 4.11 4.50
N HIS A 124 0.15 4.47 4.18
CA HIS A 124 -0.94 4.53 5.14
C HIS A 124 -1.93 3.41 4.84
N ARG A 125 -2.46 2.81 5.89
CA ARG A 125 -3.57 1.87 5.78
C ARG A 125 -4.75 2.37 6.58
N PHE A 126 -5.92 2.36 5.98
CA PHE A 126 -7.19 2.67 6.63
C PHE A 126 -8.06 1.42 6.65
N GLN A 127 -8.73 1.19 7.78
CA GLN A 127 -9.90 0.33 7.86
C GLN A 127 -11.13 1.23 7.99
N LEU A 128 -11.94 1.24 6.94
CA LEU A 128 -13.17 1.99 6.86
C LEU A 128 -14.34 1.09 7.28
N MET A 129 -15.14 1.59 8.21
CA MET A 129 -16.38 0.96 8.63
C MET A 129 -17.56 1.75 8.05
N PRO A 130 -18.65 1.08 7.66
CA PRO A 130 -19.84 1.76 7.15
C PRO A 130 -20.48 2.58 8.27
N ALA A 131 -20.90 3.80 7.94
CA ALA A 131 -21.61 4.69 8.85
C ALA A 131 -23.12 4.67 8.53
N PRO A 132 -24.00 4.85 9.55
CA PRO A 132 -25.46 4.86 9.34
C PRO A 132 -25.95 5.86 8.30
N GLU A 133 -25.25 6.98 8.16
CA GLU A 133 -25.48 8.05 7.18
C GLU A 133 -25.18 7.65 5.72
N GLY A 134 -24.77 6.40 5.45
CA GLY A 134 -24.45 5.91 4.10
C GLY A 134 -23.04 6.29 3.63
N SER A 135 -22.17 6.70 4.55
CA SER A 135 -20.76 7.00 4.30
C SER A 135 -19.85 6.02 5.06
N PHE A 136 -18.59 6.40 5.30
CA PHE A 136 -17.62 5.66 6.09
C PHE A 136 -17.13 6.47 7.29
N TYR A 137 -16.59 5.76 8.28
CA TYR A 137 -15.70 6.34 9.29
C TYR A 137 -14.41 5.51 9.38
N VAL A 138 -13.33 6.13 9.86
CA VAL A 138 -12.04 5.47 10.03
C VAL A 138 -12.03 4.75 11.37
N ALA A 139 -12.14 3.43 11.36
CA ALA A 139 -12.05 2.63 12.59
C ALA A 139 -10.59 2.40 13.00
N GLN A 140 -9.73 2.12 12.03
CA GLN A 140 -8.30 1.95 12.28
C GLN A 140 -7.50 2.67 11.22
N GLN A 141 -6.41 3.30 11.63
CA GLN A 141 -5.41 3.81 10.71
C GLN A 141 -4.02 3.40 11.19
N VAL A 142 -3.18 2.96 10.25
CA VAL A 142 -1.78 2.68 10.52
C VAL A 142 -0.94 3.62 9.68
N TRP A 143 -0.14 4.43 10.35
CA TRP A 143 0.79 5.36 9.74
C TRP A 143 2.18 4.72 9.67
N MET A 144 2.58 4.29 8.48
CA MET A 144 3.91 3.72 8.26
C MET A 144 4.77 4.75 7.53
N HIS A 145 5.81 5.18 8.23
CA HIS A 145 6.89 5.92 7.62
C HIS A 145 7.87 4.92 6.99
N MET A 146 7.94 4.92 5.66
CA MET A 146 8.90 4.07 4.95
C MET A 146 10.19 4.86 4.83
N THR A 147 10.94 4.97 5.93
CA THR A 147 12.24 5.65 5.91
C THR A 147 13.07 5.01 4.79
N CYS A 148 13.48 5.79 3.80
CA CYS A 148 14.36 5.35 2.70
C CYS A 148 15.79 4.97 3.18
N ALA A 149 15.95 4.68 4.48
CA ALA A 149 17.13 4.12 5.11
C ALA A 149 17.29 2.61 4.87
N PHE A 150 16.52 1.99 3.98
CA PHE A 150 16.91 0.72 3.38
C PHE A 150 18.05 0.94 2.36
N ASN A 151 19.21 1.33 2.90
CA ASN A 151 20.52 1.31 2.28
C ASN A 151 20.63 1.78 0.82
N GLN A 152 20.57 3.10 0.56
CA GLN A 152 21.30 3.68 -0.59
C GLN A 152 22.80 3.28 -0.57
N ARG A 153 23.35 2.93 0.61
CA ARG A 153 24.70 2.40 0.75
C ARG A 153 24.90 0.98 0.21
N TYR A 154 23.89 0.11 0.16
CA TYR A 154 24.00 -1.23 -0.44
C TYR A 154 23.81 -1.18 -1.96
N PHE A 155 22.95 -0.30 -2.46
CA PHE A 155 22.74 -0.19 -3.91
C PHE A 155 23.92 0.49 -4.62
N ILE A 156 24.54 1.50 -3.99
CA ILE A 156 25.71 2.20 -4.56
C ILE A 156 27.02 1.44 -4.32
N SER A 157 27.14 0.64 -3.24
CA SER A 157 28.33 -0.21 -3.04
C SER A 157 28.44 -1.32 -4.08
N ASN A 158 27.31 -1.81 -4.59
CA ASN A 158 27.29 -2.89 -5.58
C ASN A 158 27.41 -2.43 -7.04
N GLN A 159 27.54 -1.11 -7.29
CA GLN A 159 27.88 -0.57 -8.62
C GLN A 159 29.30 0.03 -8.71
N ARG A 160 30.02 0.19 -7.60
CA ARG A 160 31.43 0.66 -7.64
C ARG A 160 32.47 -0.43 -7.90
N SER A 161 32.10 -1.70 -7.78
CA SER A 161 32.97 -2.84 -8.09
C SER A 161 33.05 -3.19 -9.59
N LEU A 162 32.26 -2.54 -10.46
CA LEU A 162 32.21 -2.83 -11.90
C LEU A 162 32.78 -1.73 -12.81
N ILE A 163 33.45 -0.72 -12.25
CA ILE A 163 34.13 0.31 -13.05
C ILE A 163 35.54 0.52 -12.50
N SER A 164 36.39 -0.51 -12.63
CA SER A 164 37.82 -0.26 -12.75
C SER A 164 38.10 0.19 -14.20
N PRO A 165 38.99 1.18 -14.43
CA PRO A 165 39.42 1.49 -15.78
C PRO A 165 40.15 0.27 -16.34
N MET A 166 39.63 -0.32 -17.41
CA MET A 166 40.36 -1.34 -18.17
C MET A 166 41.71 -0.77 -18.62
N PRO A 167 42.83 -1.49 -18.44
CA PRO A 167 44.06 -1.14 -19.15
C PRO A 167 43.85 -1.34 -20.65
N SER A 168 44.41 -0.44 -21.46
CA SER A 168 44.33 -0.44 -22.92
C SER A 168 44.72 -1.81 -23.49
N LEU A 169 43.78 -2.46 -24.18
CA LEU A 169 44.00 -3.75 -24.82
C LEU A 169 44.68 -3.54 -26.17
N ALA A 170 45.98 -3.80 -26.24
CA ALA A 170 46.63 -4.16 -27.49
C ALA A 170 46.32 -5.65 -27.80
N SER A 171 45.76 -5.88 -28.99
CA SER A 171 45.58 -7.16 -29.69
C SER A 171 44.30 -8.00 -29.40
N PRO A 172 43.83 -8.78 -30.40
CA PRO A 172 42.44 -9.18 -30.55
C PRO A 172 42.11 -10.53 -29.87
N VAL A 173 40.94 -10.62 -29.24
CA VAL A 173 40.41 -11.86 -28.64
C VAL A 173 39.08 -12.21 -29.35
N PRO A 174 38.81 -13.50 -29.64
CA PRO A 174 37.90 -13.92 -30.72
C PRO A 174 36.41 -13.73 -30.42
N ILE A 175 35.61 -13.82 -31.50
CA ILE A 175 34.18 -13.49 -31.71
C ILE A 175 33.19 -14.08 -30.68
N VAL A 176 33.61 -14.93 -29.74
CA VAL A 176 32.73 -15.59 -28.77
C VAL A 176 32.19 -14.61 -27.69
N SER A 177 32.81 -13.44 -27.50
CA SER A 177 32.36 -12.46 -26.49
C SER A 177 31.20 -11.56 -26.92
N LEU A 178 30.86 -11.48 -28.22
CA LEU A 178 29.70 -10.68 -28.66
C LEU A 178 28.35 -11.36 -28.35
N LEU A 179 28.33 -12.70 -28.26
CA LEU A 179 27.10 -13.45 -27.97
C LEU A 179 26.66 -13.33 -26.50
N CYS A 180 27.60 -13.11 -25.57
CA CYS A 180 27.28 -12.94 -24.15
C CYS A 180 26.63 -11.57 -23.86
N ALA A 181 27.04 -10.51 -24.57
CA ALA A 181 26.44 -9.18 -24.44
C ALA A 181 24.99 -9.13 -24.98
N ILE A 182 24.70 -9.85 -26.06
CA ILE A 182 23.33 -9.94 -26.61
C ILE A 182 22.42 -10.77 -25.68
N HIS A 183 22.95 -11.78 -24.97
CA HIS A 183 22.17 -12.55 -24.00
C HIS A 183 21.82 -11.76 -22.73
N PHE A 184 22.70 -10.87 -22.26
CA PHE A 184 22.43 -10.08 -21.07
C PHE A 184 21.36 -9.00 -21.30
N GLN A 185 21.37 -8.35 -22.47
CA GLN A 185 20.38 -7.32 -22.82
C GLN A 185 18.96 -7.89 -23.00
N LYS A 186 18.82 -9.14 -23.47
CA LYS A 186 17.49 -9.78 -23.61
C LYS A 186 16.81 -10.08 -22.27
N SER A 187 17.56 -10.22 -21.16
CA SER A 187 16.97 -10.59 -19.86
C SER A 187 16.18 -9.46 -19.18
N GLU A 188 16.53 -8.20 -19.47
CA GLU A 188 15.85 -7.04 -18.88
C GLU A 188 14.50 -6.77 -19.59
N THR A 189 14.38 -7.02 -20.89
CA THR A 189 13.09 -6.99 -21.61
C THR A 189 12.15 -8.13 -21.23
N LEU A 190 12.68 -9.27 -20.76
CA LEU A 190 11.87 -10.42 -20.34
C LEU A 190 11.20 -10.23 -18.97
N LYS A 191 11.66 -9.28 -18.15
CA LYS A 191 10.97 -8.94 -16.88
C LYS A 191 9.67 -8.15 -17.10
N PHE A 192 9.57 -7.37 -18.20
CA PHE A 192 8.33 -6.69 -18.57
C PHE A 192 7.29 -7.63 -19.20
N LEU A 193 7.73 -8.70 -19.88
CA LEU A 193 6.84 -9.69 -20.48
C LEU A 193 6.33 -10.75 -19.48
N TRP A 194 7.03 -10.98 -18.36
CA TRP A 194 6.54 -11.87 -17.31
C TRP A 194 5.35 -11.29 -16.53
N PHE A 195 5.33 -9.96 -16.32
CA PHE A 195 4.21 -9.29 -15.66
C PHE A 195 2.92 -9.29 -16.51
N SER A 196 3.03 -9.28 -17.84
CA SER A 196 1.86 -9.37 -18.72
C SER A 196 1.32 -10.79 -18.86
N SER A 197 2.17 -11.83 -18.74
CA SER A 197 1.73 -13.24 -18.88
C SER A 197 1.05 -13.78 -17.62
N CYS A 198 1.38 -13.26 -16.43
CA CYS A 198 0.71 -13.65 -15.19
C CYS A 198 -0.67 -13.00 -14.99
N TYR A 199 -1.01 -11.95 -15.75
CA TYR A 199 -2.34 -11.31 -15.68
C TYR A 199 -3.37 -11.91 -16.65
N SER A 200 -2.95 -12.68 -17.66
CA SER A 200 -3.87 -13.30 -18.64
C SER A 200 -4.30 -14.75 -18.32
N GLU A 201 -3.73 -15.40 -17.30
CA GLU A 201 -4.02 -16.82 -16.98
C GLU A 201 -4.96 -17.03 -15.77
N THR A 202 -5.62 -15.99 -15.24
CA THR A 202 -6.62 -16.14 -14.16
C THR A 202 -8.09 -15.96 -14.61
N LYS A 203 -8.35 -15.97 -15.92
CA LYS A 203 -9.69 -16.27 -16.46
C LYS A 203 -9.56 -17.22 -17.65
N GLY A 204 -9.56 -18.50 -17.34
CA GLY A 204 -9.50 -19.59 -18.32
C GLY A 204 -9.56 -20.96 -17.65
N ASP A 205 -10.47 -21.12 -16.69
CA ASP A 205 -11.28 -22.32 -16.44
C ASP A 205 -12.40 -21.95 -15.43
#